data_AF-A0A969MRD9-F1
#
_entry.id   AF-A0A969MRD9-F1
#
_cell.length_a   1.000
_cell.length_b   1.000
_cell.length_c   1.000
_cell.angle_alpha   90.00
_cell.angle_beta   90.00
_cell.angle_gamma   90.00
#
_symmetry.space_group_name_H-M   'P 1'
#
loop_
_entity.id
_entity.type
_entity.pdbx_description
1 polymer ?
#
loop_
_entity_poly.entity_id
_entity_poly.type
_entity_poly.pdbx_seq_one_letter_code
_entity_poly.pdbx_strand_id
1 'polypeptide(L)'
;MYKPDLKIIRDAKKTVREWGDNPNFEGMPQHARKTCSYAQIALSPESLKKIASCDYTAPRLTAMQFMEETLLKGLSPCERLKLVSSTNFRGQYLTLLSETLTISKRTIYEWGRDIELPLMPKYHQHTLAYALAAHRKKEQTSIAA
;
A
#
# COMPACT_ATOMS: atom_id res chain seq x y z
N MET A 1 -8.94 19.73 17.42
CA MET A 1 -10.06 18.99 16.80
C MET A 1 -10.12 19.40 15.33
N TYR A 2 -9.55 18.58 14.42
CA TYR A 2 -9.53 18.91 12.99
C TYR A 2 -10.90 18.53 12.40
N LYS A 3 -11.67 19.52 11.94
CA LYS A 3 -12.90 19.27 11.18
C LYS A 3 -12.49 19.06 9.72
N PRO A 4 -12.59 17.85 9.16
CA PRO A 4 -12.32 17.66 7.74
C PRO A 4 -13.24 18.56 6.92
N ASP A 5 -12.70 19.16 5.87
CA ASP A 5 -13.42 20.04 4.96
C ASP A 5 -14.66 19.30 4.41
N LEU A 6 -15.84 19.84 4.67
CA LEU A 6 -17.13 19.27 4.28
C LEU A 6 -17.21 19.00 2.77
N LYS A 7 -16.45 19.75 1.98
CA LYS A 7 -16.35 19.56 0.53
C LYS A 7 -15.63 18.25 0.18
N ILE A 8 -14.53 17.94 0.85
CA ILE A 8 -13.76 16.70 0.66
C ILE A 8 -14.62 15.48 1.02
N ILE A 9 -15.41 15.57 2.10
CA ILE A 9 -16.31 14.50 2.53
C ILE A 9 -17.45 14.30 1.52
N ARG A 10 -18.00 15.39 0.98
CA ARG A 10 -19.08 15.36 -0.01
C ARG A 10 -18.60 14.76 -1.34
N ASP A 11 -17.41 15.15 -1.79
CA ASP A 11 -16.82 14.66 -3.03
C ASP A 11 -16.45 13.17 -2.91
N ALA A 12 -15.87 12.76 -1.77
CA ALA A 12 -15.60 11.35 -1.49
C ALA A 12 -16.88 10.51 -1.44
N LYS A 13 -17.97 11.03 -0.83
CA LYS A 13 -19.27 10.35 -0.82
C LYS A 13 -19.86 10.18 -2.22
N LYS A 14 -19.64 11.14 -3.12
CA LYS A 14 -20.08 11.04 -4.52
C LYS A 14 -19.31 9.95 -5.25
N THR A 15 -17.98 9.92 -5.09
CA THR A 15 -17.12 8.89 -5.71
C THR A 15 -17.47 7.48 -5.24
N VAL A 16 -17.74 7.28 -3.95
CA VAL A 16 -18.11 5.95 -3.44
C VAL A 16 -19.50 5.51 -3.91
N ARG A 17 -20.45 6.43 -4.12
CA ARG A 17 -21.76 6.12 -4.72
C ARG A 17 -21.62 5.65 -6.16
N GLU A 18 -20.68 6.21 -6.91
CA GLU A 18 -20.38 5.78 -8.29
C GLU A 18 -19.76 4.36 -8.36
N TRP A 19 -19.33 3.78 -7.23
CA TRP A 19 -18.82 2.42 -7.17
C TRP A 19 -19.93 1.36 -7.07
N GLY A 20 -21.20 1.78 -7.06
CA GLY A 20 -22.37 0.92 -7.03
C GLY A 20 -23.11 0.98 -5.69
N ASP A 21 -24.41 0.68 -5.74
CA ASP A 21 -25.32 0.72 -4.58
C ASP A 21 -25.40 -0.64 -3.85
N ASN A 22 -24.68 -1.66 -4.33
CA ASN A 22 -24.60 -2.98 -3.70
C ASN A 22 -23.36 -3.08 -2.80
N PRO A 23 -23.38 -3.93 -1.76
CA PRO A 23 -22.25 -4.10 -0.83
C PRO A 23 -20.97 -4.65 -1.50
N ASN A 24 -21.04 -5.07 -2.76
CA ASN A 24 -19.92 -5.60 -3.52
C ASN A 24 -19.10 -4.50 -4.22
N PHE A 25 -19.61 -3.27 -4.29
CA PHE A 25 -18.94 -2.11 -4.93
C PHE A 25 -18.33 -2.48 -6.31
N GLU A 26 -19.16 -2.97 -7.23
CA GLU A 26 -18.75 -3.46 -8.55
C GLU A 26 -18.06 -2.41 -9.44
N GLY A 27 -18.30 -1.13 -9.19
CA GLY A 27 -17.60 -0.02 -9.84
C GLY A 27 -16.29 0.42 -9.15
N MET A 28 -15.92 -0.20 -8.01
CA MET A 28 -14.72 0.20 -7.27
C MET A 28 -13.44 -0.05 -8.11
N PRO A 29 -12.57 0.96 -8.26
CA PRO A 29 -11.29 0.79 -8.94
C PRO A 29 -10.42 -0.29 -8.31
N GLN A 30 -9.65 -0.99 -9.14
CA GLN A 30 -8.82 -2.12 -8.71
C GLN A 30 -7.82 -1.76 -7.59
N HIS A 31 -7.20 -0.58 -7.65
CA HIS A 31 -6.27 -0.12 -6.61
C HIS A 31 -6.95 0.07 -5.24
N ALA A 32 -8.21 0.53 -5.24
CA ALA A 32 -8.99 0.71 -4.01
C ALA A 32 -9.38 -0.65 -3.43
N ARG A 33 -9.86 -1.59 -4.27
CA ARG A 33 -10.13 -2.98 -3.86
C ARG A 33 -8.91 -3.65 -3.25
N LYS A 34 -7.75 -3.48 -3.89
CA LYS A 34 -6.48 -4.04 -3.42
C LYS A 34 -6.09 -3.49 -2.05
N THR A 35 -6.26 -2.19 -1.86
CA THR A 35 -6.02 -1.52 -0.56
C THR A 35 -6.96 -2.06 0.52
N CYS A 36 -8.25 -2.20 0.23
CA CYS A 36 -9.22 -2.79 1.15
C CYS A 36 -8.87 -4.24 1.53
N SER A 37 -8.45 -5.05 0.55
CA SER A 37 -8.03 -6.44 0.79
C SER A 37 -6.85 -6.52 1.76
N TYR A 38 -5.82 -5.69 1.58
CA TYR A 38 -4.70 -5.64 2.53
C TYR A 38 -5.13 -5.11 3.90
N ALA A 39 -5.93 -4.03 3.93
CA ALA A 39 -6.39 -3.43 5.17
C ALA A 39 -7.24 -4.42 6.00
N GLN A 40 -8.09 -5.22 5.36
CA GLN A 40 -8.89 -6.26 6.02
C GLN A 40 -8.02 -7.29 6.76
N ILE A 41 -6.89 -7.66 6.17
CA ILE A 41 -5.94 -8.59 6.80
C ILE A 41 -5.15 -7.87 7.90
N ALA A 42 -4.63 -6.69 7.59
CA ALA A 42 -3.72 -5.93 8.44
C ALA A 42 -4.37 -5.38 9.71
N LEU A 43 -5.61 -4.89 9.62
CA LEU A 43 -6.25 -4.14 10.70
C LEU A 43 -6.89 -5.05 11.75
N SER A 44 -6.87 -4.57 13.00
CA SER A 44 -7.64 -5.17 14.10
C SER A 44 -9.07 -4.63 14.12
N PRO A 45 -10.01 -5.32 14.79
CA PRO A 45 -11.37 -4.82 14.99
C PRO A 45 -11.42 -3.41 15.62
N GLU A 46 -10.50 -3.08 16.52
CA GLU A 46 -10.40 -1.75 17.15
C GLU A 46 -10.03 -0.68 16.12
N SER A 47 -9.13 -1.01 15.20
CA SER A 47 -8.74 -0.09 14.12
C SER A 47 -9.90 0.15 13.16
N LEU A 48 -10.71 -0.87 12.86
CA LEU A 48 -11.93 -0.73 12.07
C LEU A 48 -12.97 0.15 12.78
N LYS A 49 -13.14 0.02 14.10
CA LYS A 49 -14.00 0.92 14.89
C LYS A 49 -13.54 2.38 14.78
N LYS A 50 -12.23 2.62 14.86
CA LYS A 50 -11.66 3.98 14.69
C LYS A 50 -11.90 4.54 13.29
N ILE A 51 -11.87 3.70 12.24
CA ILE A 51 -12.23 4.13 10.88
C ILE A 51 -13.70 4.58 10.83
N ALA A 52 -14.60 3.78 11.41
CA ALA A 52 -16.03 4.10 11.46
C ALA A 52 -16.32 5.40 12.22
N SER A 53 -15.54 5.71 13.27
CA SER A 53 -15.66 6.95 14.04
C SER A 53 -14.85 8.13 13.45
N CYS A 54 -14.24 7.96 12.27
CA CYS A 54 -13.35 8.95 11.64
C CYS A 54 -12.14 9.37 12.51
N ASP A 55 -11.70 8.52 13.45
CA ASP A 55 -10.56 8.74 14.35
C ASP A 55 -9.36 7.84 14.00
N TYR A 56 -9.23 7.52 12.71
CA TYR A 56 -8.19 6.64 12.21
C TYR A 56 -7.25 7.37 11.28
N THR A 57 -5.96 7.34 11.61
CA THR A 57 -4.89 7.85 10.76
C THR A 57 -4.25 6.69 10.01
N ALA A 58 -4.46 6.64 8.69
CA ALA A 58 -3.89 5.57 7.87
C ALA A 58 -2.36 5.68 7.80
N PRO A 59 -1.62 4.57 8.01
CA PRO A 59 -0.16 4.56 7.91
C PRO A 59 0.28 4.78 6.46
N ARG A 60 1.48 5.31 6.27
CA ARG A 60 2.11 5.49 4.94
C ARG A 60 3.51 4.90 4.97
N LEU A 61 3.92 4.32 3.84
CA LEU A 61 5.30 3.91 3.61
C LEU A 61 5.78 4.45 2.26
N THR A 62 7.04 4.87 2.22
CA THR A 62 7.72 5.12 0.95
C THR A 62 8.04 3.80 0.25
N ALA A 63 8.34 3.87 -1.05
CA ALA A 63 8.77 2.70 -1.79
C ALA A 63 10.10 2.14 -1.24
N MET A 64 11.05 3.01 -0.87
CA MET A 64 12.29 2.60 -0.20
C MET A 64 12.03 1.82 1.09
N GLN A 65 11.23 2.37 2.01
CA GLN A 65 10.91 1.70 3.28
C GLN A 65 10.24 0.33 3.06
N PHE A 66 9.37 0.25 2.05
CA PHE A 66 8.75 -1.02 1.68
C PHE A 66 9.79 -2.03 1.17
N MET A 67 10.75 -1.60 0.34
CA MET A 67 11.83 -2.48 -0.14
C MET A 67 12.79 -2.90 0.97
N GLU A 68 13.09 -2.02 1.90
CA GLU A 68 13.93 -2.33 3.06
C GLU A 68 13.35 -3.48 3.88
N GLU A 69 12.04 -3.49 4.05
CA GLU A 69 11.33 -4.48 4.85
C GLU A 69 10.95 -5.76 4.10
N THR A 70 11.02 -5.77 2.77
CA THR A 70 10.64 -6.91 1.94
C THR A 70 11.83 -7.56 1.26
N LEU A 71 12.56 -6.83 0.41
CA LEU A 71 13.67 -7.37 -0.37
C LEU A 71 15.02 -7.33 0.36
N LEU A 72 15.23 -6.33 1.22
CA LEU A 72 16.54 -6.08 1.84
C LEU A 72 16.62 -6.55 3.30
N LYS A 73 15.51 -7.02 3.85
CA LYS A 73 15.43 -7.45 5.25
C LYS A 73 16.25 -8.72 5.44
N GLY A 74 17.03 -8.78 6.53
CA GLY A 74 17.87 -9.93 6.85
C GLY A 74 19.18 -10.04 6.04
N LEU A 75 19.37 -9.22 5.00
CA LEU A 75 20.63 -9.16 4.26
C LEU A 75 21.70 -8.39 5.02
N SER A 76 22.93 -8.90 5.02
CA SER A 76 24.11 -8.18 5.49
C SER A 76 24.41 -6.95 4.62
N PRO A 77 25.19 -5.96 5.11
CA PRO A 77 25.56 -4.79 4.31
C PRO A 77 26.21 -5.14 2.96
N CYS A 78 27.06 -6.17 2.92
CA CYS A 78 27.71 -6.63 1.69
C CYS A 78 26.70 -7.23 0.70
N GLU A 79 25.74 -8.02 1.17
CA GLU A 79 24.70 -8.60 0.34
C GLU A 79 23.74 -7.54 -0.19
N ARG A 80 23.37 -6.57 0.65
CA ARG A 80 22.58 -5.40 0.24
C ARG A 80 23.26 -4.63 -0.88
N LEU A 81 24.56 -4.33 -0.72
CA LEU A 81 25.33 -3.64 -1.76
C LEU A 81 25.39 -4.44 -3.05
N LYS A 82 25.64 -5.76 -2.98
CA LYS A 82 25.63 -6.63 -4.17
C LYS A 82 24.27 -6.64 -4.87
N LEU A 83 23.19 -6.73 -4.11
CA LEU A 83 21.84 -6.75 -4.65
C LEU A 83 21.50 -5.41 -5.29
N VAL A 84 21.65 -4.29 -4.57
CA VAL A 84 21.30 -2.94 -5.05
C VAL A 84 22.15 -2.52 -6.25
N SER A 85 23.43 -2.94 -6.29
CA SER A 85 24.32 -2.66 -7.42
C SER A 85 24.09 -3.58 -8.62
N SER A 86 23.27 -4.62 -8.49
CA SER A 86 22.97 -5.52 -9.60
C SER A 86 22.12 -4.80 -10.66
N THR A 87 22.37 -5.10 -11.93
CA THR A 87 21.57 -4.60 -13.06
C THR A 87 20.11 -5.02 -12.98
N ASN A 88 19.81 -6.09 -12.24
CA ASN A 88 18.47 -6.66 -12.08
C ASN A 88 17.69 -6.06 -10.92
N PHE A 89 18.32 -5.35 -9.98
CA PHE A 89 17.65 -4.81 -8.79
C PHE A 89 16.43 -3.96 -9.16
N ARG A 90 16.61 -3.13 -10.19
CA ARG A 90 15.53 -2.30 -10.72
C ARG A 90 14.34 -3.11 -11.19
N GLY A 91 14.60 -4.17 -11.96
CA GLY A 91 13.56 -5.07 -12.44
C GLY A 91 12.81 -5.75 -11.29
N GLN A 92 13.53 -6.15 -10.24
CA GLN A 92 12.96 -6.82 -9.07
C GLN A 92 12.02 -5.90 -8.29
N TYR A 93 12.48 -4.72 -7.87
CA TYR A 93 11.62 -3.83 -7.07
C TYR A 93 10.41 -3.32 -7.88
N LEU A 94 10.58 -3.07 -9.19
CA LEU A 94 9.46 -2.69 -10.06
C LEU A 94 8.44 -3.81 -10.20
N THR A 95 8.87 -5.07 -10.25
CA THR A 95 7.97 -6.23 -10.27
C THR A 95 7.19 -6.32 -8.98
N LEU A 96 7.88 -6.24 -7.84
CA LEU A 96 7.26 -6.31 -6.53
C LEU A 96 6.22 -5.19 -6.32
N LEU A 97 6.55 -3.94 -6.69
CA LEU A 97 5.59 -2.82 -6.61
C LEU A 97 4.40 -3.01 -7.56
N SER A 98 4.66 -3.46 -8.79
CA SER A 98 3.62 -3.68 -9.80
C SER A 98 2.60 -4.71 -9.33
N GLU A 99 3.05 -5.81 -8.75
CA GLU A 99 2.19 -6.87 -8.20
C GLU A 99 1.45 -6.41 -6.94
N THR A 100 2.18 -5.79 -6.01
CA THR A 100 1.63 -5.30 -4.73
C THR A 100 0.53 -4.27 -4.97
N LEU A 101 0.79 -3.30 -5.84
CA LEU A 101 -0.15 -2.21 -6.13
C LEU A 101 -1.16 -2.56 -7.23
N THR A 102 -0.92 -3.67 -7.95
CA THR A 102 -1.73 -4.12 -9.09
C THR A 102 -1.83 -3.04 -10.17
N ILE A 103 -0.68 -2.50 -10.56
CA ILE A 103 -0.53 -1.47 -11.59
C ILE A 103 0.59 -1.85 -12.54
N SER A 104 0.65 -1.23 -13.72
CA SER A 104 1.72 -1.50 -14.67
C SER A 104 3.06 -0.95 -14.19
N LYS A 105 4.17 -1.63 -14.55
CA LYS A 105 5.53 -1.10 -14.37
C LYS A 105 5.70 0.27 -15.03
N ARG A 106 5.04 0.51 -16.17
CA ARG A 106 5.05 1.79 -16.89
C ARG A 106 4.54 2.93 -16.02
N THR A 107 3.43 2.73 -15.31
CA THR A 107 2.89 3.72 -14.35
C THR A 107 3.90 4.03 -13.25
N ILE A 108 4.61 3.02 -12.76
CA ILE A 108 5.64 3.22 -11.72
C ILE A 108 6.83 4.02 -12.28
N TYR A 109 7.21 3.81 -13.54
CA TYR A 109 8.25 4.62 -14.20
C TYR A 109 7.90 6.11 -14.27
N GLU A 110 6.62 6.43 -14.44
CA GLU A 110 6.15 7.82 -14.48
C GLU A 110 6.29 8.51 -13.11
N TRP A 111 6.47 7.74 -12.02
CA TRP A 111 6.63 8.29 -10.67
C TRP A 111 8.06 8.65 -10.31
N GLY A 112 9.04 8.12 -11.04
CA GLY A 112 10.45 8.37 -10.78
C GLY A 112 11.40 7.37 -11.42
N ARG A 113 12.65 7.82 -11.58
CA ARG A 113 13.75 6.97 -12.03
C ARG A 113 14.52 6.33 -10.89
N ASP A 114 14.38 6.78 -9.66
CA ASP A 114 14.99 6.17 -8.48
C ASP A 114 13.97 5.29 -7.73
N ILE A 115 14.44 4.66 -6.65
CA ILE A 115 13.60 3.84 -5.75
C ILE A 115 12.72 4.71 -4.84
N GLU A 116 13.03 6.00 -4.69
CA GLU A 116 12.24 6.93 -3.87
C GLU A 116 10.86 7.18 -4.49
N LEU A 117 10.77 7.16 -5.82
CA LEU A 117 9.54 7.39 -6.58
C LEU A 117 8.81 8.65 -6.08
N PRO A 118 9.43 9.83 -6.19
CA PRO A 118 8.97 11.07 -5.53
C PRO A 118 7.56 11.49 -5.94
N LEU A 119 7.08 11.08 -7.12
CA LEU A 119 5.74 11.39 -7.61
C LEU A 119 4.72 10.28 -7.32
N MET A 120 5.09 9.26 -6.52
CA MET A 120 4.16 8.21 -6.14
C MET A 120 2.96 8.80 -5.37
N PRO A 121 1.72 8.56 -5.84
CA PRO A 121 0.54 9.06 -5.17
C PRO A 121 0.41 8.56 -3.72
N LYS A 122 -0.05 9.43 -2.81
CA LYS A 122 -0.18 9.12 -1.37
C LYS A 122 -1.06 7.90 -1.08
N TYR A 123 -2.07 7.65 -1.90
CA TYR A 123 -2.93 6.47 -1.70
C TYR A 123 -2.16 5.16 -1.93
N HIS A 124 -1.19 5.12 -2.85
CA HIS A 124 -0.31 3.96 -3.01
C HIS A 124 0.63 3.78 -1.83
N GLN A 125 1.10 4.87 -1.19
CA GLN A 125 1.88 4.77 0.06
C GLN A 125 1.07 4.14 1.20
N HIS A 126 -0.24 4.43 1.28
CA HIS A 126 -1.14 3.75 2.20
C HIS A 126 -1.31 2.26 1.85
N THR A 127 -1.46 1.93 0.56
CA THR A 127 -1.51 0.53 0.10
C THR A 127 -0.25 -0.24 0.50
N LEU A 128 0.94 0.32 0.30
CA LEU A 128 2.21 -0.32 0.70
C LEU A 128 2.27 -0.58 2.21
N ALA A 129 1.81 0.36 3.03
CA ALA A 129 1.76 0.19 4.47
C ALA A 129 0.85 -0.99 4.89
N TYR A 130 -0.34 -1.08 4.31
CA TYR A 130 -1.24 -2.21 4.57
C TYR A 130 -0.71 -3.52 4.02
N ALA A 131 -0.09 -3.50 2.83
CA ALA A 131 0.51 -4.68 2.24
C ALA A 131 1.58 -5.26 3.16
N LEU A 132 2.51 -4.42 3.63
CA LEU A 132 3.56 -4.86 4.54
C LEU A 132 3.00 -5.43 5.84
N ALA A 133 2.02 -4.75 6.45
CA ALA A 133 1.38 -5.23 7.66
C ALA A 133 0.65 -6.58 7.45
N ALA A 134 -0.03 -6.75 6.31
CA ALA A 134 -0.68 -8.00 5.95
C ALA A 134 0.33 -9.14 5.74
N HIS A 135 1.47 -8.87 5.09
CA HIS A 135 2.54 -9.86 4.92
C HIS A 135 3.10 -10.33 6.27
N ARG A 136 3.45 -9.39 7.16
CA ARG A 136 3.94 -9.71 8.51
C ARG A 136 2.96 -10.56 9.32
N LYS A 137 1.66 -10.25 9.23
CA LYS A 137 0.63 -11.01 9.93
C LYS A 137 0.51 -12.44 9.41
N LYS A 138 0.61 -12.63 8.08
CA LYS A 138 0.61 -13.96 7.47
C LYS A 138 1.82 -14.79 7.91
N GLU A 139 3.01 -14.19 7.94
CA GLU A 139 4.23 -14.85 8.41
C GLU A 139 4.09 -15.32 9.86
N GLN A 140 3.53 -14.47 10.73
CA GLN A 140 3.28 -14.82 12.13
C GLN A 140 2.28 -15.98 12.27
N THR A 141 1.19 -15.97 11.49
CA THR A 141 0.22 -17.08 11.50
C THR A 141 0.84 -18.39 11.00
N SER A 142 1.74 -18.34 10.01
CA SER A 142 2.42 -19.56 9.50
C SER A 142 3.46 -20.14 10.45
N ILE A 143 4.01 -19.35 11.38
CA ILE A 143 4.97 -19.82 12.39
C ILE A 143 4.25 -20.38 13.62
N ALA A 144 3.02 -19.94 13.88
CA ALA A 144 2.21 -20.35 15.03
C ALA A 144 1.30 -21.57 14.76
N ALA A 145 1.25 -22.06 13.52
CA ALA A 145 0.47 -23.23 13.10
C ALA A 145 1.37 -24.47 13.00
#